data_AF-A0A930T0D8-F1
#
_entry.id   AF-A0A930T0D8-F1
#
_cell.length_a   1.000
_cell.length_b   1.000
_cell.length_c   1.000
_cell.angle_alpha   90.00
_cell.angle_beta   90.00
_cell.angle_gamma   90.00
#
_symmetry.space_group_name_H-M   'P 1'
#
loop_
_entity.id
_entity.type
_entity.pdbx_description
1 polymer ?
#
loop_
_entity_poly.entity_id
_entity_poly.type
_entity_poly.pdbx_seq_one_letter_code
_entity_poly.pdbx_strand_id
1 'polypeptide(L)'
;MTDLQWLLICAGLVFLMQPGFMCLESGLTRSKNNINVAVKNLADFGVSVALFWCFGYGLMFGQSWLGWIGADNFFLDVGNNAGLGAFFLFQAMFCSTATTIVSGAVAERLKFSSYLVAALLISGIVYPVFGHWVWNGIDANHSSFIGWLDKMGFVDFAGCTVVHSIGAWVSLAALIIIGPRQGRFTIKNFRVNGS
;
A
#
# COMPACT_ATOMS: atom_id res chain seq x y z
N MET A 1 6.57 -27.55 2.60
CA MET A 1 7.01 -27.14 1.23
C MET A 1 5.84 -26.60 0.40
N THR A 2 4.65 -27.20 0.50
CA THR A 2 3.41 -26.72 -0.16
C THR A 2 3.00 -25.32 0.26
N ASP A 3 3.09 -24.98 1.55
CA ASP A 3 2.60 -23.69 2.06
C ASP A 3 3.47 -22.52 1.57
N LEU A 4 4.78 -22.74 1.48
CA LEU A 4 5.72 -21.77 0.91
C LEU A 4 5.44 -21.51 -0.58
N GLN A 5 5.18 -22.58 -1.34
CA GLN A 5 4.82 -22.46 -2.76
C GLN A 5 3.50 -21.70 -2.92
N TRP A 6 2.50 -22.03 -2.10
CA TRP A 6 1.23 -21.33 -2.09
C TRP A 6 1.40 -19.83 -1.78
N LEU A 7 2.17 -19.50 -0.75
CA LEU A 7 2.44 -18.11 -0.38
C LEU A 7 3.12 -17.33 -1.50
N LEU A 8 4.08 -17.94 -2.21
CA LEU A 8 4.74 -17.34 -3.36
C LEU A 8 3.79 -17.14 -4.55
N ILE A 9 2.90 -18.10 -4.82
CA ILE A 9 1.86 -17.95 -5.84
C ILE A 9 0.93 -16.80 -5.47
N CYS A 10 0.46 -16.74 -4.22
CA CYS A 10 -0.36 -15.65 -3.73
C CYS A 10 0.36 -14.30 -3.83
N ALA A 11 1.64 -14.22 -3.45
CA ALA A 11 2.44 -13.00 -3.61
C ALA A 11 2.54 -12.58 -5.09
N GLY A 12 2.70 -13.53 -6.01
CA GLY A 12 2.66 -13.28 -7.46
C GLY A 12 1.31 -12.74 -7.94
N LEU A 13 0.20 -13.26 -7.42
CA LEU A 13 -1.14 -12.76 -7.75
C LEU A 13 -1.39 -11.35 -7.21
N VAL A 14 -0.94 -11.04 -5.99
CA VAL A 14 -1.04 -9.68 -5.43
C VAL A 14 -0.09 -8.73 -6.18
N PHE A 15 1.08 -9.19 -6.62
CA PHE A 15 1.95 -8.41 -7.50
C PHE A 15 1.24 -8.05 -8.81
N LEU A 16 0.49 -8.96 -9.42
CA LEU A 16 -0.28 -8.68 -10.64
C LEU A 16 -1.36 -7.60 -10.46
N MET A 17 -1.74 -7.28 -9.21
CA MET A 17 -2.61 -6.13 -8.96
C MET A 17 -1.92 -4.82 -9.34
N GLN A 18 -0.60 -4.69 -9.21
CA GLN A 18 0.13 -3.45 -9.53
C GLN A 18 0.00 -3.03 -11.01
N PRO A 19 0.34 -3.88 -12.00
CA PRO A 19 0.03 -3.56 -13.39
C PRO A 19 -1.49 -3.49 -13.66
N GLY A 20 -2.32 -4.19 -12.86
CA GLY A 20 -3.78 -4.05 -12.91
C GLY A 20 -4.27 -2.64 -12.57
N PHE A 21 -3.79 -2.05 -11.47
CA PHE A 21 -4.05 -0.66 -11.09
C PHE A 21 -3.53 0.31 -12.14
N MET A 22 -2.30 0.09 -12.62
CA MET A 22 -1.73 0.91 -13.69
C MET A 22 -2.64 0.93 -14.94
N CYS A 23 -3.10 -0.23 -15.40
CA CYS A 23 -4.00 -0.34 -16.56
C CYS A 23 -5.37 0.30 -16.28
N LEU A 24 -5.95 0.07 -15.10
CA LEU A 24 -7.23 0.63 -14.69
C LEU A 24 -7.16 2.16 -14.64
N GLU A 25 -6.17 2.72 -13.95
CA GLU A 25 -6.05 4.16 -13.75
C GLU A 25 -5.67 4.88 -15.03
N SER A 26 -4.68 4.37 -15.78
CA SER A 26 -4.30 4.98 -17.06
C SER A 26 -5.46 4.92 -18.07
N GLY A 27 -6.22 3.82 -18.10
CA GLY A 27 -7.40 3.66 -18.96
C GLY A 27 -8.60 4.52 -18.58
N LEU A 28 -8.77 4.87 -17.29
CA LEU A 28 -9.84 5.76 -16.82
C LEU A 28 -9.47 7.26 -16.87
N THR A 29 -8.22 7.58 -17.22
CA THR A 29 -7.75 8.95 -17.33
C THR A 29 -7.76 9.44 -18.77
N ARG A 30 -7.78 10.76 -18.97
CA ARG A 30 -7.77 11.33 -20.33
C ARG A 30 -6.47 10.95 -21.03
N SER A 31 -6.54 10.77 -22.35
CA SER A 31 -5.42 10.40 -23.23
C SER A 31 -4.17 11.26 -22.97
N LYS A 32 -4.32 12.57 -22.75
CA LYS A 32 -3.21 13.49 -22.45
C LYS A 32 -2.48 13.24 -21.12
N ASN A 33 -3.07 12.48 -20.20
CA ASN A 33 -2.57 12.24 -18.84
C ASN A 33 -2.17 10.78 -18.58
N ASN A 34 -2.45 9.86 -19.51
CA ASN A 34 -2.28 8.42 -19.30
C ASN A 34 -0.83 8.01 -18.97
N ILE A 35 0.16 8.59 -19.65
CA ILE A 35 1.59 8.33 -19.43
C ILE A 35 1.99 8.79 -18.02
N ASN A 36 1.55 9.98 -17.61
CA ASN A 36 1.86 10.50 -16.27
C ASN A 36 1.27 9.60 -15.17
N VAL A 37 0.09 9.03 -15.39
CA VAL A 37 -0.56 8.12 -14.45
C VAL A 37 0.16 6.76 -14.40
N ALA A 38 0.55 6.23 -15.56
CA ALA A 38 1.31 4.99 -15.63
C ALA A 38 2.69 5.10 -14.94
N VAL A 39 3.42 6.20 -15.17
CA VAL A 39 4.71 6.46 -14.51
C VAL A 39 4.56 6.61 -13.00
N LYS A 40 3.45 7.20 -12.51
CA LYS A 40 3.16 7.27 -11.07
C LYS A 40 2.98 5.91 -10.44
N ASN A 41 2.21 5.02 -11.08
CA ASN A 41 2.00 3.66 -10.60
C ASN A 41 3.33 2.89 -10.52
N LEU A 42 4.14 2.98 -11.57
CA LEU A 42 5.46 2.33 -11.58
C LEU A 42 6.39 2.89 -10.48
N ALA A 43 6.38 4.21 -10.29
CA ALA A 43 7.20 4.86 -9.27
C ALA A 43 6.74 4.54 -7.85
N ASP A 44 5.42 4.46 -7.58
CA ASP A 44 4.92 4.08 -6.25
C ASP A 44 5.29 2.66 -5.88
N PHE A 45 5.28 1.74 -6.84
CA PHE A 45 5.65 0.35 -6.60
C PHE A 45 7.10 0.27 -6.14
N GLY A 46 8.02 0.93 -6.87
CA GLY A 46 9.43 0.98 -6.49
C GLY A 46 9.65 1.65 -5.13
N VAL A 47 8.99 2.78 -4.87
CA VAL A 47 9.12 3.50 -3.58
C VAL A 47 8.57 2.67 -2.43
N SER A 48 7.38 2.10 -2.59
CA SER A 48 6.70 1.36 -1.53
C SER A 48 7.47 0.10 -1.13
N VAL A 49 7.94 -0.69 -2.10
CA VAL A 49 8.76 -1.88 -1.83
C VAL A 49 10.09 -1.51 -1.19
N ALA A 50 10.77 -0.45 -1.69
CA ALA A 50 12.03 0.00 -1.11
C ALA A 50 11.87 0.49 0.33
N LEU A 51 10.85 1.30 0.62
CA LEU A 51 10.59 1.78 1.98
C LEU A 51 10.14 0.66 2.92
N PHE A 52 9.30 -0.25 2.43
CA PHE A 52 8.87 -1.39 3.21
C PHE A 52 10.06 -2.28 3.57
N TRP A 53 10.99 -2.49 2.64
CA TRP A 53 12.25 -3.19 2.94
C TRP A 53 13.15 -2.44 3.94
N CYS A 54 13.40 -1.15 3.72
CA CYS A 54 14.30 -0.37 4.55
C CYS A 54 13.78 -0.24 5.99
N PHE A 55 12.48 -0.01 6.18
CA PHE A 55 11.94 0.22 7.51
C PHE A 55 10.51 -0.26 7.75
N GLY A 56 9.64 -0.30 6.72
CA GLY A 56 8.23 -0.66 6.94
C GLY A 56 8.04 -2.07 7.50
N TYR A 57 8.86 -3.05 7.10
CA TYR A 57 8.83 -4.40 7.65
C TYR A 57 9.16 -4.39 9.14
N GLY A 58 10.25 -3.71 9.53
CA GLY A 58 10.65 -3.58 10.92
C GLY A 58 9.61 -2.87 11.79
N LEU A 59 9.00 -1.80 11.26
CA LEU A 59 7.92 -1.09 11.96
C LEU A 59 6.64 -1.92 12.14
N MET A 60 6.36 -2.86 11.22
CA MET A 60 5.12 -3.63 11.19
C MET A 60 5.22 -5.00 11.87
N PHE A 61 6.35 -5.70 11.69
CA PHE A 61 6.58 -7.07 12.14
C PHE A 61 7.76 -7.21 13.09
N GLY A 62 8.51 -6.15 13.34
CA GLY A 62 9.59 -6.17 14.32
C GLY A 62 9.09 -6.37 15.76
N GLN A 63 10.04 -6.50 16.69
CA GLN A 63 9.80 -6.62 18.11
C GLN A 63 8.91 -5.47 18.60
N SER A 64 7.74 -5.85 19.12
CA SER A 64 6.70 -4.91 19.49
C SER A 64 7.03 -4.12 20.74
N TRP A 65 6.98 -2.79 20.63
CA TRP A 65 6.99 -1.87 21.75
C TRP A 65 5.55 -1.55 22.18
N LEU A 66 5.13 -2.12 23.31
CA LEU A 66 3.80 -1.92 23.92
C LEU A 66 2.60 -2.22 22.99
N GLY A 67 2.78 -2.97 21.91
CA GLY A 67 1.72 -3.24 20.93
C GLY A 67 1.52 -2.13 19.89
N TRP A 68 2.32 -1.07 19.91
CA TRP A 68 2.13 0.13 19.08
C TRP A 68 3.01 0.17 17.84
N ILE A 69 4.26 -0.27 17.93
CA ILE A 69 5.23 -0.17 16.83
C ILE A 69 6.34 -1.20 16.98
N GLY A 70 6.89 -1.68 15.87
CA GLY A 70 8.07 -2.53 15.84
C GLY A 70 9.36 -1.71 15.95
N ALA A 71 10.37 -2.25 16.64
CA ALA A 71 11.59 -1.51 16.99
C ALA A 71 12.90 -2.13 16.43
N ASP A 72 12.82 -3.20 15.64
CA ASP A 72 13.98 -3.90 15.05
C ASP A 72 13.68 -4.33 13.60
N ASN A 73 14.54 -5.17 13.01
CA ASN A 73 14.37 -5.71 11.64
C ASN A 73 14.27 -4.64 10.53
N PHE A 74 14.89 -3.48 10.75
CA PHE A 74 15.15 -2.49 9.70
C PHE A 74 16.18 -3.02 8.71
N PHE A 75 16.06 -2.65 7.44
CA PHE A 75 16.85 -3.20 6.33
C PHE A 75 16.86 -4.72 6.35
N LEU A 76 15.67 -5.31 6.23
CA LEU A 76 15.46 -6.74 6.43
C LEU A 76 16.48 -7.58 5.64
N ASP A 77 17.28 -8.36 6.36
CA ASP A 77 18.14 -9.38 5.79
C ASP A 77 17.44 -10.74 5.85
N VAL A 78 17.08 -11.25 4.68
CA VAL A 78 16.38 -12.54 4.55
C VAL A 78 17.35 -13.74 4.63
N GLY A 79 18.65 -13.52 4.41
CA GLY A 79 19.66 -14.57 4.35
C GLY A 79 19.22 -15.79 3.52
N ASN A 80 19.36 -16.98 4.10
CA ASN A 80 18.91 -18.25 3.51
C ASN A 80 17.48 -18.66 3.94
N ASN A 81 16.72 -17.76 4.58
CA ASN A 81 15.37 -18.06 5.06
C ASN A 81 14.33 -17.78 3.96
N ALA A 82 14.04 -18.80 3.16
CA ALA A 82 13.05 -18.70 2.09
C ALA A 82 11.63 -18.36 2.60
N GLY A 83 11.27 -18.79 3.82
CA GLY A 83 9.97 -18.49 4.43
C GLY A 83 9.84 -17.00 4.74
N LEU A 84 10.86 -16.41 5.35
CA LEU A 84 10.94 -14.98 5.61
C LEU A 84 10.90 -14.17 4.30
N GLY A 85 11.66 -14.61 3.29
CA GLY A 85 11.64 -13.97 1.96
C GLY A 85 10.25 -13.99 1.31
N ALA A 86 9.55 -15.13 1.34
CA ALA A 86 8.20 -15.24 0.78
C ALA A 86 7.19 -14.40 1.56
N PHE A 87 7.26 -14.39 2.90
CA PHE A 87 6.40 -13.56 3.73
C PHE A 87 6.65 -12.07 3.51
N PHE A 88 7.91 -11.64 3.42
CA PHE A 88 8.28 -10.28 3.06
C PHE A 88 7.70 -9.88 1.70
N LEU A 89 7.88 -10.70 0.66
CA LEU A 89 7.34 -10.41 -0.67
C LEU A 89 5.81 -10.28 -0.63
N PHE A 90 5.12 -11.19 0.05
CA PHE A 90 3.67 -11.15 0.20
C PHE A 90 3.22 -9.83 0.85
N GLN A 91 3.82 -9.46 1.98
CA GLN A 91 3.46 -8.24 2.72
C GLN A 91 3.86 -6.94 2.00
N ALA A 92 4.99 -6.95 1.28
CA ALA A 92 5.40 -5.83 0.45
C ALA A 92 4.37 -5.52 -0.65
N MET A 93 3.71 -6.55 -1.21
CA MET A 93 2.66 -6.34 -2.22
C MET A 93 1.39 -5.72 -1.61
N PHE A 94 1.05 -6.02 -0.36
CA PHE A 94 -0.04 -5.33 0.35
C PHE A 94 0.30 -3.87 0.66
N CYS A 95 1.54 -3.58 1.08
CA CYS A 95 2.03 -2.21 1.27
C CYS A 95 1.93 -1.39 -0.03
N SER A 96 2.39 -1.96 -1.15
CA SER A 96 2.25 -1.34 -2.47
C SER A 96 0.79 -1.12 -2.85
N THR A 97 -0.08 -2.10 -2.59
CA THR A 97 -1.52 -1.99 -2.84
C THR A 97 -2.16 -0.86 -2.03
N ALA A 98 -1.85 -0.73 -0.74
CA ALA A 98 -2.35 0.36 0.10
C ALA A 98 -1.93 1.73 -0.44
N THR A 99 -0.69 1.81 -0.96
CA THR A 99 -0.11 3.03 -1.51
C THR A 99 -0.75 3.42 -2.85
N THR A 100 -0.88 2.46 -3.77
CA THR A 100 -1.39 2.71 -5.13
C THR A 100 -2.90 3.03 -5.16
N ILE A 101 -3.68 2.65 -4.14
CA ILE A 101 -5.09 3.10 -4.04
C ILE A 101 -5.20 4.65 -4.11
N VAL A 102 -4.18 5.37 -3.62
CA VAL A 102 -4.15 6.83 -3.65
C VAL A 102 -3.91 7.39 -5.04
N SER A 103 -3.16 6.73 -5.94
CA SER A 103 -2.90 7.25 -7.29
C SER A 103 -4.18 7.48 -8.09
N GLY A 104 -5.10 6.51 -8.06
CA GLY A 104 -6.35 6.59 -8.80
C GLY A 104 -7.24 7.74 -8.31
N ALA A 105 -7.28 7.97 -7.00
CA ALA A 105 -8.06 9.06 -6.41
C ALA A 105 -7.54 10.44 -6.85
N VAL A 106 -6.21 10.61 -6.85
CA VAL A 106 -5.55 11.91 -7.11
C VAL A 106 -5.14 12.11 -8.58
N ALA A 107 -5.53 11.17 -9.45
CA ALA A 107 -5.21 11.18 -10.87
C ALA A 107 -5.54 12.52 -11.55
N GLU A 108 -4.74 12.86 -12.57
CA GLU A 108 -4.84 14.06 -13.41
C GLU A 108 -4.55 15.43 -12.75
N ARG A 109 -4.41 15.53 -11.43
CA ARG A 109 -4.28 16.85 -10.76
C ARG A 109 -3.26 16.96 -9.62
N LEU A 110 -2.76 15.85 -9.10
CA LEU A 110 -1.64 15.90 -8.16
C LEU A 110 -0.30 15.96 -8.91
N LYS A 111 0.61 16.84 -8.48
CA LYS A 111 1.98 16.90 -9.00
C LYS A 111 2.73 15.60 -8.67
N PHE A 112 3.63 15.18 -9.55
CA PHE A 112 4.40 13.94 -9.38
C PHE A 112 5.22 13.95 -8.07
N SER A 113 5.92 15.03 -7.76
CA SER A 113 6.69 15.16 -6.51
C SER A 113 5.83 15.06 -5.26
N SER A 114 4.66 15.72 -5.25
CA SER A 114 3.70 15.63 -4.14
C SER A 114 3.15 14.21 -3.97
N TYR A 115 2.94 13.50 -5.09
CA TYR A 115 2.53 12.10 -5.06
C TYR A 115 3.61 11.20 -4.45
N LEU A 116 4.88 11.38 -4.81
CA LEU A 116 5.98 10.62 -4.21
C LEU A 116 6.07 10.86 -2.70
N VAL A 117 5.88 12.10 -2.23
CA VAL A 117 5.84 12.38 -0.78
C VAL A 117 4.69 11.63 -0.10
N ALA A 118 3.50 11.60 -0.71
CA ALA A 118 2.40 10.81 -0.18
C ALA A 118 2.73 9.31 -0.14
N ALA A 119 3.30 8.77 -1.22
CA ALA A 119 3.72 7.37 -1.28
C ALA A 119 4.77 7.03 -0.20
N LEU A 120 5.74 7.92 0.03
CA LEU A 120 6.75 7.79 1.08
C LEU A 120 6.10 7.71 2.48
N LEU A 121 5.14 8.60 2.77
CA LEU A 121 4.47 8.64 4.06
C LEU A 121 3.56 7.42 4.29
N ILE A 122 2.85 6.97 3.25
CA ILE A 122 1.93 5.83 3.35
C ILE A 122 2.72 4.55 3.57
N SER A 123 3.58 4.18 2.62
CA SER A 123 4.33 2.93 2.66
C SER A 123 5.36 2.88 3.78
N GLY A 124 5.88 4.03 4.18
CA GLY A 124 6.92 4.14 5.17
C GLY A 124 6.44 4.27 6.61
N ILE A 125 5.27 4.85 6.85
CA ILE A 125 4.82 5.19 8.21
C ILE A 125 3.38 4.74 8.44
N VAL A 126 2.42 5.28 7.68
CA VAL A 126 0.99 5.08 7.99
C VAL A 126 0.59 3.61 7.89
N TYR A 127 0.93 2.95 6.78
CA TYR A 127 0.64 1.55 6.55
C TYR A 127 1.34 0.63 7.57
N PRO A 128 2.68 0.65 7.74
CA PRO A 128 3.33 -0.29 8.62
C PRO A 128 2.97 -0.09 10.10
N VAL A 129 2.74 1.15 10.55
CA VAL A 129 2.30 1.41 11.93
C VAL A 129 0.90 0.86 12.20
N PHE A 130 -0.06 1.13 11.31
CA PHE A 130 -1.41 0.57 11.48
C PHE A 130 -1.40 -0.96 11.32
N GLY A 131 -0.59 -1.46 10.39
CA GLY A 131 -0.31 -2.88 10.21
C GLY A 131 0.21 -3.54 11.48
N HIS A 132 1.09 -2.87 12.23
CA HIS A 132 1.60 -3.38 13.51
C HIS A 132 0.47 -3.61 14.51
N TRP A 133 -0.50 -2.70 14.57
CA TRP A 133 -1.59 -2.77 15.54
C TRP A 133 -2.47 -4.01 15.33
N VAL A 134 -2.60 -4.46 14.07
CA VAL A 134 -3.53 -5.51 13.65
C VAL A 134 -2.84 -6.84 13.34
N TRP A 135 -1.66 -6.81 12.72
CA TRP A 135 -1.01 -7.99 12.14
C TRP A 135 0.35 -8.32 12.76
N ASN A 136 0.88 -7.56 13.73
CA ASN A 136 2.15 -7.94 14.35
C ASN A 136 2.02 -9.29 15.12
N GLY A 137 2.89 -10.24 14.79
CA GLY A 137 2.89 -11.61 15.34
C GLY A 137 2.28 -12.68 14.42
N ILE A 138 1.84 -12.33 13.20
CA ILE A 138 1.43 -13.30 12.17
C ILE A 138 2.61 -13.95 11.43
N ASP A 139 3.81 -13.41 11.59
CA ASP A 139 5.02 -13.92 10.97
C ASP A 139 5.40 -15.27 11.58
N ALA A 140 5.56 -16.27 10.70
CA ALA A 140 6.06 -17.67 10.80
C ALA A 140 5.93 -18.50 12.09
N ASN A 141 5.94 -17.93 13.29
CA ASN A 141 5.90 -18.64 14.55
C ASN A 141 4.58 -18.51 15.30
N HIS A 142 3.61 -17.68 14.86
CA HIS A 142 2.26 -17.52 15.41
C HIS A 142 2.18 -17.56 16.95
N SER A 143 3.26 -17.15 17.64
CA SER A 143 3.45 -17.56 19.03
C SER A 143 2.60 -16.71 19.97
N SER A 144 2.32 -15.47 19.55
CA SER A 144 1.37 -14.55 20.15
C SER A 144 1.20 -13.36 19.21
N PHE A 145 -0.02 -12.98 18.92
CA PHE A 145 -0.31 -11.69 18.32
C PHE A 145 -0.03 -10.58 19.34
N ILE A 146 0.67 -9.51 18.92
CA ILE A 146 1.25 -8.54 19.87
C ILE A 146 0.67 -7.14 19.67
N GLY A 147 0.08 -6.86 18.51
CA GLY A 147 -0.60 -5.60 18.19
C GLY A 147 -1.74 -5.29 19.16
N TRP A 148 -1.92 -4.03 19.53
CA TRP A 148 -2.93 -3.66 20.52
C TRP A 148 -4.37 -3.84 20.04
N LEU A 149 -4.64 -3.64 18.74
CA LEU A 149 -5.97 -3.86 18.16
C LEU A 149 -6.29 -5.36 18.11
N ASP A 150 -5.32 -6.18 17.73
CA ASP A 150 -5.48 -7.63 17.76
C ASP A 150 -5.79 -8.12 19.18
N LYS A 151 -5.07 -7.63 20.20
CA LYS A 151 -5.34 -7.95 21.62
C LYS A 151 -6.74 -7.59 22.09
N MET A 152 -7.41 -6.65 21.41
CA MET A 152 -8.81 -6.29 21.66
C MET A 152 -9.82 -7.14 20.88
N GLY A 153 -9.34 -8.10 20.06
CA GLY A 153 -10.16 -8.97 19.23
C GLY A 153 -10.51 -8.38 17.86
N PHE A 154 -9.76 -7.37 17.38
CA PHE A 154 -9.96 -6.84 16.03
C PHE A 154 -9.50 -7.86 14.98
N VAL A 155 -10.33 -8.12 13.97
CA VAL A 155 -10.05 -9.11 12.93
C VAL A 155 -10.05 -8.44 11.57
N ASP A 156 -8.92 -8.54 10.87
CA ASP A 156 -8.80 -8.20 9.46
C ASP A 156 -8.00 -9.30 8.76
N PHE A 157 -8.66 -10.14 7.96
CA PHE A 157 -8.02 -11.33 7.39
C PHE A 157 -7.06 -11.01 6.24
N ALA A 158 -7.43 -10.06 5.38
CA ALA A 158 -6.74 -9.79 4.12
C ALA A 158 -6.60 -8.30 3.79
N GLY A 159 -6.91 -7.41 4.75
CA GLY A 159 -6.62 -5.99 4.64
C GLY A 159 -7.81 -5.14 4.20
N CYS A 160 -9.05 -5.52 4.54
CA CYS A 160 -10.19 -4.62 4.28
C CYS A 160 -10.00 -3.27 5.01
N THR A 161 -9.34 -3.30 6.17
CA THR A 161 -8.99 -2.12 6.95
C THR A 161 -7.54 -1.74 6.73
N VAL A 162 -6.60 -2.66 7.00
CA VAL A 162 -5.14 -2.40 6.97
C VAL A 162 -4.67 -1.89 5.61
N VAL A 163 -5.29 -2.33 4.51
CA VAL A 163 -4.89 -1.99 3.14
C VAL A 163 -5.91 -1.05 2.52
N HIS A 164 -7.15 -1.50 2.36
CA HIS A 164 -8.16 -0.78 1.59
C HIS A 164 -8.67 0.47 2.30
N SER A 165 -9.03 0.36 3.59
CA SER A 165 -9.53 1.52 4.33
C SER A 165 -8.43 2.56 4.57
N ILE A 166 -7.21 2.15 4.89
CA ILE A 166 -6.07 3.09 5.01
C ILE A 166 -5.86 3.84 3.68
N GLY A 167 -5.78 3.14 2.55
CA GLY A 167 -5.68 3.76 1.24
C GLY A 167 -6.86 4.71 0.93
N ALA A 168 -8.08 4.31 1.29
CA ALA A 168 -9.29 5.10 1.08
C ALA A 168 -9.33 6.38 1.94
N TRP A 169 -8.96 6.30 3.22
CA TRP A 169 -8.96 7.47 4.12
C TRP A 169 -7.87 8.46 3.76
N VAL A 170 -6.67 7.99 3.40
CA VAL A 170 -5.61 8.86 2.89
C VAL A 170 -6.03 9.52 1.57
N SER A 171 -6.66 8.75 0.68
CA SER A 171 -7.24 9.29 -0.55
C SER A 171 -8.25 10.37 -0.25
N LEU A 172 -9.21 10.13 0.65
CA LEU A 172 -10.23 11.11 1.02
C LEU A 172 -9.60 12.40 1.56
N ALA A 173 -8.63 12.30 2.46
CA ALA A 173 -7.91 13.46 2.98
C ALA A 173 -7.22 14.26 1.86
N ALA A 174 -6.53 13.57 0.94
CA ALA A 174 -5.91 14.22 -0.21
C ALA A 174 -6.94 14.89 -1.13
N LEU A 175 -8.08 14.23 -1.38
CA LEU A 175 -9.18 14.73 -2.21
C LEU A 175 -9.80 16.03 -1.66
N ILE A 176 -9.99 16.12 -0.34
CA ILE A 176 -10.55 17.30 0.33
C ILE A 176 -9.62 18.51 0.14
N ILE A 177 -8.30 18.29 0.17
CA ILE A 177 -7.31 19.36 0.03
C ILE A 177 -7.13 19.80 -1.43
N ILE A 178 -6.95 18.85 -2.36
CA ILE A 178 -6.67 19.17 -3.77
C ILE A 178 -7.92 19.56 -4.56
N GLY A 179 -9.11 19.20 -4.07
CA GLY A 179 -10.39 19.51 -4.69
C GLY A 179 -10.72 18.69 -5.95
N PRO A 180 -11.85 19.03 -6.60
CA PRO A 180 -12.35 18.32 -7.76
C PRO A 180 -11.49 18.57 -9.02
N ARG A 181 -11.52 17.61 -9.95
CA ARG A 181 -10.96 17.80 -11.29
C ARG A 181 -11.62 19.00 -11.98
N GLN A 182 -10.82 19.80 -12.69
CA GLN A 182 -11.34 20.90 -13.50
C GLN A 182 -12.39 20.39 -14.49
N GLY A 183 -13.56 21.06 -14.48
CA GLY A 183 -14.69 20.71 -15.33
C GLY A 183 -15.56 19.55 -14.83
N ARG A 184 -15.29 18.94 -13.66
CA ARG A 184 -16.10 17.83 -13.14
C ARG A 184 -17.49 18.27 -12.66
N PHE A 185 -17.57 19.44 -12.02
CA PHE A 185 -18.78 20.00 -11.44
C PHE A 185 -19.08 21.37 -12.05
N THR A 186 -19.48 21.38 -13.33
CA THR A 186 -19.97 22.59 -14.01
C THR A 186 -21.50 22.59 -14.06
N ILE A 187 -22.12 23.75 -13.85
CA ILE A 187 -23.59 23.93 -13.81
C ILE A 187 -24.28 23.59 -15.15
N LYS A 188 -23.52 23.58 -16.26
CA LYS A 188 -24.02 23.19 -17.59
C LYS A 188 -23.62 21.76 -17.92
N ASN A 189 -24.65 20.94 -18.22
CA ASN A 189 -24.59 19.55 -18.72
C ASN A 189 -23.77 19.40 -20.01
N PHE A 190 -22.45 19.46 -19.93
CA PHE A 190 -21.59 18.99 -21.01
C PHE A 190 -20.61 17.98 -20.47
N ARG A 191 -20.59 16.82 -21.14
CA ARG A 191 -19.60 15.77 -20.97
C ARG A 191 -18.23 16.42 -20.83
N VAL A 192 -17.50 16.00 -19.80
CA VAL A 192 -16.14 16.46 -19.54
C VAL A 192 -15.28 16.09 -20.75
N ASN A 193 -15.01 17.05 -21.63
CA ASN A 193 -14.25 16.81 -22.86
C ASN A 193 -12.82 16.37 -22.51
N GLY A 194 -12.47 15.19 -23.00
CA GLY A 194 -11.22 14.52 -22.67
C GLY A 194 -10.92 13.25 -23.44
N SER A 195 -11.52 13.06 -24.63
CA SER A 195 -10.97 12.19 -25.66
C SER A 195 -9.62 12.74 -26.12
#